data_AF-A0A1W1ZV84-F1
#
_entry.id   AF-A0A1W1ZV84-F1
#
_cell.length_a   1.000
_cell.length_b   1.000
_cell.length_c   1.000
_cell.angle_alpha   90.00
_cell.angle_beta   90.00
_cell.angle_gamma   90.00
#
_symmetry.space_group_name_H-M   'P 1'
#
loop_
_entity.id
_entity.type
_entity.pdbx_description
1 polymer ?
#
loop_
_entity_poly.entity_id
_entity_poly.type
_entity_poly.pdbx_seq_one_letter_code
_entity_poly.pdbx_strand_id
1 'polypeptide(L)'
;MDEQCMSLALEAAEAALARGDFPVGCVIMRGADVVATGARQGTADDKKRASELDHAEILALRHLESLDVDREGLVLYCTMEPCLMCFAAIMLSGIKKVVFAYEDVMGGGTGCDRNGLSPLYRDCGIRVIPGVLRRESLSLFYRFFRSPQNVYWKDSLLEKYTLEQGENSLGIGI
;
A
#
# COMPACT_ATOMS: atom_id res chain seq x y z
N MET A 1 0.02 -7.78 17.10
CA MET A 1 0.98 -6.75 16.67
C MET A 1 0.79 -6.40 15.21
N ASP A 2 1.05 -7.29 14.24
CA ASP A 2 0.92 -6.94 12.81
C ASP A 2 -0.49 -6.43 12.43
N GLU A 3 -1.56 -7.03 12.95
CA GLU A 3 -2.94 -6.53 12.75
C GLU A 3 -3.20 -5.14 13.33
N GLN A 4 -2.63 -4.83 14.50
CA GLN A 4 -2.78 -3.50 15.14
C GLN A 4 -2.07 -2.43 14.30
N CYS A 5 -0.85 -2.72 13.84
CA CYS A 5 -0.10 -1.84 12.94
C CYS A 5 -0.83 -1.65 11.61
N MET A 6 -1.38 -2.73 11.04
CA MET A 6 -2.15 -2.66 9.80
C MET A 6 -3.44 -1.85 9.96
N SER A 7 -4.09 -1.90 11.13
CA SER A 7 -5.26 -1.08 11.44
C SER A 7 -4.96 0.41 11.31
N LEU A 8 -3.76 0.85 11.75
CA LEU A 8 -3.31 2.24 11.57
C LEU A 8 -3.08 2.60 10.09
N ALA A 9 -2.59 1.66 9.28
CA ALA A 9 -2.50 1.87 7.83
C ALA A 9 -3.90 1.96 7.17
N LEU A 10 -4.87 1.20 7.65
CA LEU A 10 -6.26 1.26 7.19
C LEU A 10 -6.92 2.61 7.53
N GLU A 11 -6.61 3.22 8.67
CA GLU A 11 -7.07 4.60 8.98
C GLU A 11 -6.56 5.62 7.95
N ALA A 12 -5.28 5.52 7.56
CA ALA A 12 -4.69 6.36 6.52
C ALA A 12 -5.33 6.10 5.14
N ALA A 13 -5.66 4.84 4.82
CA ALA A 13 -6.35 4.47 3.59
C ALA A 13 -7.78 5.01 3.53
N GLU A 14 -8.53 4.98 4.65
CA GLU A 14 -9.86 5.59 4.75
C GLU A 14 -9.79 7.11 4.56
N ALA A 15 -8.75 7.77 5.08
CA ALA A 15 -8.55 9.19 4.83
C ALA A 15 -8.29 9.49 3.34
N ALA A 16 -7.60 8.61 2.61
CA ALA A 16 -7.45 8.73 1.15
C ALA A 16 -8.79 8.52 0.43
N LEU A 17 -9.53 7.47 0.79
CA LEU A 17 -10.85 7.17 0.23
C LEU A 17 -11.82 8.34 0.42
N ALA A 18 -11.85 8.95 1.60
CA ALA A 18 -12.71 10.09 1.93
C ALA A 18 -12.42 11.33 1.08
N ARG A 19 -11.19 11.47 0.55
CA ARG A 19 -10.82 12.53 -0.41
C ARG A 19 -11.10 12.16 -1.87
N GLY A 20 -11.54 10.93 -2.13
CA GLY A 20 -11.71 10.39 -3.48
C GLY A 20 -10.41 9.87 -4.11
N ASP A 21 -9.33 9.76 -3.35
CA ASP A 21 -8.10 9.12 -3.80
C ASP A 21 -8.21 7.58 -3.75
N PHE A 22 -7.39 6.90 -4.54
CA PHE A 22 -7.24 5.45 -4.48
C PHE A 22 -6.85 5.01 -3.06
N PRO A 23 -7.57 4.06 -2.42
CA PRO A 23 -7.59 3.94 -0.96
C PRO A 23 -6.40 3.13 -0.40
N VAL A 24 -5.20 3.68 -0.55
CA VAL A 24 -3.96 3.08 -0.04
C VAL A 24 -3.43 3.90 1.13
N GLY A 25 -3.09 3.22 2.21
CA GLY A 25 -2.47 3.79 3.41
C GLY A 25 -1.23 3.00 3.81
N CYS A 26 -0.28 3.68 4.45
CA CYS A 26 0.99 3.12 4.86
C CYS A 26 1.40 3.69 6.22
N VAL A 27 1.94 2.83 7.08
CA VAL A 27 2.61 3.24 8.33
C VAL A 27 3.96 2.54 8.47
N ILE A 28 4.93 3.26 9.02
CA ILE A 28 6.25 2.75 9.36
C ILE A 28 6.35 2.70 10.87
N MET A 29 6.61 1.52 11.41
CA MET A 29 6.59 1.23 12.84
C MET A 29 7.97 0.87 13.35
N ARG A 30 8.23 1.19 14.62
CA ARG A 30 9.30 0.61 15.44
C ARG A 30 8.68 -0.03 16.66
N GLY A 31 8.61 -1.35 16.70
CA GLY A 31 7.89 -2.05 17.77
C GLY A 31 6.42 -1.62 17.77
N ALA A 32 5.98 -0.93 18.82
CA ALA A 32 4.62 -0.40 18.96
C ALA A 32 4.49 1.08 18.54
N ASP A 33 5.60 1.76 18.24
CA ASP A 33 5.62 3.20 17.98
C ASP A 33 5.45 3.48 16.49
N VAL A 34 4.57 4.43 16.16
CA VAL A 34 4.44 4.97 14.80
C VAL A 34 5.58 5.95 14.56
N VAL A 35 6.41 5.69 13.55
CA VAL A 35 7.53 6.56 13.16
C VAL A 35 7.10 7.51 12.04
N ALA A 36 6.41 6.99 11.03
CA ALA A 36 5.94 7.79 9.91
C ALA A 36 4.66 7.17 9.32
N THR A 37 3.85 8.00 8.67
CA THR A 37 2.61 7.60 8.00
C THR A 37 2.52 8.23 6.62
N GLY A 38 1.76 7.60 5.73
CA GLY A 38 1.46 8.10 4.41
C GLY A 38 0.10 7.59 3.92
N ALA A 39 -0.60 8.41 3.16
CA ALA A 39 -1.88 8.08 2.54
C ALA A 39 -1.82 8.52 1.08
N ARG A 40 -2.31 7.70 0.14
CA ARG A 40 -2.30 7.99 -1.30
C ARG A 40 -2.90 9.36 -1.60
N GLN A 41 -2.27 10.09 -2.52
CA GLN A 41 -2.73 11.39 -3.02
C GLN A 41 -2.61 11.44 -4.54
N GLY A 42 -3.37 12.36 -5.16
CA GLY A 42 -3.21 12.74 -6.56
C GLY A 42 -3.96 11.87 -7.56
N THR A 43 -5.00 11.15 -7.12
CA THR A 43 -5.88 10.31 -7.95
C THR A 43 -7.35 10.70 -7.94
N ALA A 44 -7.75 11.55 -6.98
CA ALA A 44 -9.06 12.18 -7.04
C ALA A 44 -9.22 12.96 -8.35
N ASP A 45 -10.48 13.14 -8.79
CA ASP A 45 -10.87 13.83 -10.04
C ASP A 45 -10.65 15.36 -10.00
N ASP A 46 -9.51 15.80 -9.48
CA ASP A 46 -9.00 17.17 -9.55
C ASP A 46 -7.64 17.18 -10.30
N LYS A 47 -7.71 17.52 -11.58
CA LYS A 47 -6.55 17.57 -12.49
C LYS A 47 -5.43 18.50 -12.01
N LYS A 48 -5.66 19.39 -11.05
CA LYS A 48 -4.64 20.32 -10.54
C LYS A 48 -3.63 19.66 -9.61
N ARG A 49 -3.92 18.45 -9.08
CA ARG A 49 -3.07 17.74 -8.12
C ARG A 49 -2.74 16.30 -8.54
N ALA A 50 -2.91 15.97 -9.83
CA ALA A 50 -2.69 14.61 -10.33
C ALA A 50 -1.22 14.19 -10.17
N SER A 51 -0.99 13.01 -9.56
CA SER A 51 0.34 12.46 -9.35
C SER A 51 0.28 10.93 -9.20
N GLU A 52 0.99 10.24 -10.07
CA GLU A 52 1.23 8.79 -9.96
C GLU A 52 2.47 8.45 -9.11
N LEU A 53 3.11 9.46 -8.51
CA LEU A 53 4.27 9.26 -7.62
C LEU A 53 3.89 9.33 -6.14
N ASP A 54 2.79 9.98 -5.81
CA ASP A 54 2.37 10.24 -4.42
C ASP A 54 1.61 9.05 -3.80
N HIS A 55 2.24 7.88 -3.90
CA HIS A 55 1.82 6.63 -3.27
C HIS A 55 2.00 6.71 -1.74
N ALA A 56 1.19 5.94 -1.01
CA ALA A 56 1.21 5.96 0.45
C ALA A 56 2.61 5.62 1.01
N GLU A 57 3.30 4.66 0.41
CA GLU A 57 4.65 4.23 0.80
C GLU A 57 5.68 5.33 0.54
N ILE A 58 5.63 5.98 -0.63
CA ILE A 58 6.53 7.08 -0.96
C ILE A 58 6.33 8.25 -0.01
N LEU A 59 5.07 8.58 0.32
CA LEU A 59 4.77 9.66 1.26
C LEU A 59 5.22 9.32 2.69
N ALA A 60 5.05 8.07 3.12
CA ALA A 60 5.56 7.61 4.42
C ALA A 60 7.10 7.64 4.47
N LEU A 61 7.77 7.24 3.39
CA LEU A 61 9.24 7.29 3.29
C LEU A 61 9.77 8.73 3.25
N ARG A 62 9.12 9.64 2.53
CA ARG A 62 9.47 11.08 2.56
C ARG A 62 9.33 11.68 3.95
N HIS A 63 8.27 11.33 4.67
CA HIS A 63 8.13 11.73 6.08
C HIS A 63 9.27 11.14 6.91
N LEU A 64 9.57 9.85 6.76
CA LEU A 64 10.69 9.19 7.45
C LEU A 64 12.06 9.83 7.14
N GLU A 65 12.29 10.34 5.92
CA GLU A 65 13.49 11.06 5.51
C GLU A 65 13.65 12.43 6.18
N SER A 66 12.54 13.06 6.57
CA SER A 66 12.56 14.31 7.34
C SER A 66 12.90 14.13 8.82
N LEU A 67 13.00 12.88 9.29
CA LEU A 67 13.26 12.53 10.68
C LEU A 67 14.68 11.99 10.86
N ASP A 68 15.35 12.42 11.92
CA ASP A 68 16.63 11.85 12.36
C ASP A 68 16.39 10.57 13.18
N VAL A 69 16.07 9.47 12.48
CA VAL A 69 15.71 8.19 13.07
C VAL A 69 16.48 7.07 12.39
N ASP A 70 17.17 6.26 13.19
CA ASP A 70 17.82 5.02 12.75
C ASP A 70 16.83 4.13 11.96
N ARG A 71 17.29 3.43 10.93
CA ARG A 71 16.45 2.55 10.11
C ARG A 71 16.37 1.14 10.68
N GLU A 72 17.20 0.80 11.67
CA GLU A 72 17.17 -0.51 12.31
C GLU A 72 15.82 -0.76 13.01
N GLY A 73 15.33 -2.00 12.84
CA GLY A 73 14.07 -2.47 13.43
C GLY A 73 12.80 -1.89 12.83
N LEU A 74 12.88 -1.03 11.80
CA LEU A 74 11.70 -0.49 11.14
C LEU A 74 10.96 -1.54 10.31
N VAL A 75 9.64 -1.49 10.39
CA VAL A 75 8.71 -2.33 9.62
C VAL A 75 7.71 -1.44 8.91
N LEU A 76 7.52 -1.66 7.62
CA LEU A 76 6.51 -0.96 6.83
C LEU A 76 5.25 -1.82 6.71
N TYR A 77 4.09 -1.22 6.98
CA TYR A 77 2.77 -1.82 6.81
C TYR A 77 2.01 -1.02 5.75
N CYS A 78 1.55 -1.67 4.68
CA CYS A 78 0.79 -1.03 3.60
C CYS A 78 -0.54 -1.76 3.38
N THR A 79 -1.63 -1.03 3.13
CA THR A 79 -2.94 -1.65 2.89
C THR A 79 -3.01 -2.38 1.55
N MET A 80 -2.10 -2.09 0.63
CA MET A 80 -1.96 -2.79 -0.65
C MET A 80 -0.53 -3.28 -0.85
N GLU A 81 -0.34 -4.32 -1.64
CA GLU A 81 0.97 -4.78 -2.05
C GLU A 81 1.75 -3.64 -2.73
N PRO A 82 2.97 -3.32 -2.26
CA PRO A 82 3.77 -2.28 -2.89
C PRO A 82 4.11 -2.59 -4.34
N CYS A 83 3.91 -1.61 -5.22
CA CYS A 83 4.33 -1.69 -6.62
C CYS A 83 5.87 -1.67 -6.76
N LEU A 84 6.41 -1.94 -7.96
CA LEU A 84 7.86 -1.96 -8.19
C LEU A 84 8.59 -0.67 -7.74
N MET A 85 7.99 0.51 -7.99
CA MET A 85 8.55 1.79 -7.54
C MET A 85 8.67 1.85 -6.02
N CYS A 86 7.57 1.55 -5.32
CA CYS A 86 7.52 1.60 -3.87
C CYS A 86 8.43 0.53 -3.26
N PHE A 87 8.40 -0.69 -3.78
CA PHE A 87 9.24 -1.78 -3.29
C PHE A 87 10.74 -1.47 -3.43
N ALA A 88 11.15 -0.88 -4.56
CA ALA A 88 12.52 -0.38 -4.72
C ALA A 88 12.86 0.73 -3.71
N ALA A 89 11.98 1.72 -3.55
CA ALA A 89 12.18 2.81 -2.58
C ALA A 89 12.35 2.28 -1.15
N ILE A 90 11.51 1.32 -0.73
CA ILE A 90 11.59 0.70 0.60
C ILE A 90 12.95 0.02 0.82
N MET A 91 13.43 -0.74 -0.18
CA MET A 91 14.75 -1.37 -0.11
C MET A 91 15.87 -0.33 0.04
N LEU A 92 15.80 0.78 -0.70
CA LEU A 92 16.77 1.88 -0.65
C LEU A 92 16.74 2.62 0.70
N SER A 93 15.58 2.74 1.33
CA SER A 93 15.43 3.35 2.66
C SER A 93 15.94 2.47 3.81
N GLY A 94 16.45 1.27 3.51
CA GLY A 94 17.06 0.37 4.49
C GLY A 94 16.06 -0.46 5.31
N ILE A 95 14.75 -0.35 5.04
CA ILE A 95 13.72 -1.11 5.74
C ILE A 95 13.80 -2.59 5.31
N LYS A 96 13.80 -3.50 6.30
CA LYS A 96 14.03 -4.93 6.07
C LYS A 96 12.77 -5.80 6.19
N LYS A 97 11.63 -5.24 6.61
CA LYS A 97 10.36 -5.97 6.70
C LYS A 97 9.23 -5.13 6.11
N VAL A 98 8.49 -5.73 5.18
CA VAL A 98 7.26 -5.19 4.60
C VAL A 98 6.13 -6.15 4.94
N VAL A 99 5.02 -5.61 5.40
CA VAL A 99 3.78 -6.31 5.64
C VAL A 99 2.71 -5.63 4.80
N PHE A 100 1.92 -6.38 4.04
CA PHE A 100 0.81 -5.80 3.29
C PHE A 100 -0.50 -6.56 3.50
N ALA A 101 -1.62 -5.88 3.27
CA ALA A 101 -2.95 -6.45 3.46
C ALA A 101 -3.50 -7.10 2.19
N TYR A 102 -3.75 -6.30 1.15
CA TYR A 102 -4.40 -6.73 -0.08
C TYR A 102 -3.39 -6.81 -1.24
N GLU A 103 -3.39 -7.92 -1.96
CA GLU A 103 -2.54 -8.15 -3.13
C GLU A 103 -2.87 -7.20 -4.29
N ASP A 104 -1.86 -6.86 -5.09
CA ASP A 104 -2.03 -6.06 -6.31
C ASP A 104 -1.79 -6.93 -7.55
N VAL A 105 -2.88 -7.44 -8.13
CA VAL A 105 -2.85 -8.28 -9.34
C VAL A 105 -2.45 -7.53 -10.62
N MET A 106 -2.35 -6.19 -10.57
CA MET A 106 -2.04 -5.35 -11.73
C MET A 106 -0.60 -4.82 -11.67
N GLY A 107 -0.17 -4.33 -10.51
CA GLY A 107 1.10 -3.63 -10.32
C GLY A 107 2.01 -4.17 -9.20
N GLY A 108 1.62 -5.26 -8.53
CA GLY A 108 2.34 -5.83 -7.39
C GLY A 108 3.81 -6.10 -7.68
N GLY A 109 4.69 -5.49 -6.88
CA GLY A 109 6.13 -5.54 -7.09
C GLY A 109 6.86 -6.54 -6.21
N THR A 110 6.21 -7.07 -5.17
CA THR A 110 6.92 -7.84 -4.13
C THR A 110 7.34 -9.24 -4.58
N GLY A 111 6.70 -9.76 -5.63
CA GLY A 111 7.06 -11.01 -6.29
C GLY A 111 8.16 -10.91 -7.36
N CYS A 112 8.73 -9.71 -7.60
CA CYS A 112 9.78 -9.53 -8.60
C CYS A 112 11.03 -10.37 -8.27
N ASP A 113 11.56 -11.13 -9.24
CA ASP A 113 12.81 -11.87 -9.05
C ASP A 113 13.99 -10.89 -8.96
N ARG A 114 14.69 -10.93 -7.82
CA ARG A 114 15.81 -10.03 -7.51
C ARG A 114 17.17 -10.67 -7.73
N ASN A 115 17.26 -11.97 -8.02
CA ASN A 115 18.53 -12.68 -8.15
C ASN A 115 19.40 -12.10 -9.28
N GLY A 116 18.78 -11.60 -10.35
CA GLY A 116 19.46 -10.94 -11.47
C GLY A 116 19.80 -9.46 -11.26
N LEU A 117 19.45 -8.86 -10.12
CA LEU A 117 19.66 -7.44 -9.87
C LEU A 117 21.02 -7.15 -9.23
N SER A 118 21.42 -5.88 -9.28
CA SER A 118 22.62 -5.36 -8.61
C SER A 118 22.62 -5.66 -7.10
N PRO A 119 23.81 -5.74 -6.46
CA PRO A 119 23.94 -6.15 -5.05
C PRO A 119 23.02 -5.40 -4.08
N LEU A 120 22.78 -4.11 -4.34
CA LEU A 120 21.88 -3.26 -3.55
C LEU A 120 20.48 -3.85 -3.38
N TYR A 121 19.91 -4.46 -4.42
CA TYR A 121 18.55 -5.02 -4.40
C TYR A 121 18.56 -6.51 -4.07
N ARG A 122 19.52 -7.24 -4.66
CA ARG A 122 19.66 -8.69 -4.48
C ARG A 122 19.99 -9.06 -3.04
N ASP A 123 20.92 -8.34 -2.42
CA ASP A 123 21.47 -8.68 -1.10
C ASP A 123 20.80 -7.89 0.03
N CYS A 124 19.71 -7.16 -0.25
CA CYS A 124 19.10 -6.26 0.74
C CYS A 124 18.43 -6.97 1.92
N GLY A 125 18.18 -8.29 1.85
CA GLY A 125 17.62 -9.07 2.95
C GLY A 125 16.18 -8.71 3.35
N ILE A 126 15.41 -8.04 2.48
CA ILE A 126 14.02 -7.69 2.80
C ILE A 126 13.14 -8.94 2.92
N ARG A 127 12.27 -8.95 3.93
CA ARG A 127 11.22 -9.96 4.15
C ARG A 127 9.85 -9.36 3.86
N VAL A 128 9.02 -10.11 3.15
CA VAL A 128 7.64 -9.71 2.81
C VAL A 128 6.66 -10.63 3.53
N ILE A 129 5.61 -10.05 4.13
CA ILE A 129 4.50 -10.78 4.75
C ILE A 129 3.19 -10.31 4.12
N PRO A 130 2.50 -11.15 3.34
CA PRO A 130 1.23 -10.80 2.70
C PRO A 130 0.03 -11.07 3.62
N GLY A 131 -1.11 -10.47 3.31
CA GLY A 131 -2.43 -10.93 3.75
C GLY A 131 -2.91 -10.48 5.14
N VAL A 132 -2.23 -9.55 5.82
CA VAL A 132 -2.66 -9.10 7.16
C VAL A 132 -3.84 -8.15 7.05
N LEU A 133 -4.99 -8.47 7.67
CA LEU A 133 -6.24 -7.70 7.51
C LEU A 133 -6.65 -7.49 6.03
N ARG A 134 -6.44 -8.52 5.21
CA ARG A 134 -6.77 -8.50 3.78
C ARG A 134 -8.23 -8.11 3.51
N ARG A 135 -9.18 -8.65 4.28
CA ARG A 135 -10.63 -8.45 4.03
C ARG A 135 -11.05 -7.01 4.29
N GLU A 136 -10.50 -6.41 5.33
CA GLU A 136 -10.72 -5.03 5.73
C GLU A 136 -10.18 -4.09 4.65
N SER A 137 -8.98 -4.37 4.15
CA SER A 137 -8.39 -3.60 3.05
C SER A 137 -9.19 -3.75 1.75
N LEU A 138 -9.56 -4.99 1.38
CA LEU A 138 -10.44 -5.28 0.24
C LEU A 138 -11.75 -4.47 0.30
N SER A 139 -12.33 -4.30 1.48
CA SER A 139 -13.56 -3.51 1.66
C SER A 139 -13.41 -2.06 1.16
N LEU A 140 -12.24 -1.45 1.38
CA LEU A 140 -11.94 -0.08 0.93
C LEU A 140 -11.86 -0.02 -0.60
N PHE A 141 -11.10 -0.92 -1.22
CA PHE A 141 -10.96 -0.98 -2.67
C PHE A 141 -12.30 -1.30 -3.35
N TYR A 142 -13.08 -2.22 -2.78
CA TYR A 142 -14.41 -2.55 -3.27
C TYR A 142 -15.35 -1.33 -3.25
N ARG A 143 -15.36 -0.56 -2.15
CA ARG A 143 -16.12 0.70 -2.05
C ARG A 143 -15.65 1.73 -3.08
N PHE A 144 -14.33 1.86 -3.27
CA PHE A 144 -13.76 2.77 -4.27
C PHE A 144 -14.20 2.42 -5.70
N PHE A 145 -14.04 1.17 -6.12
CA PHE A 145 -14.39 0.74 -7.48
C PHE A 145 -15.89 0.72 -7.75
N ARG A 146 -16.73 0.51 -6.73
CA ARG A 146 -18.19 0.62 -6.87
C ARG A 146 -18.70 2.06 -6.93
N SER A 147 -17.89 3.04 -6.55
CA SER A 147 -18.28 4.43 -6.64
C SER A 147 -18.53 4.80 -8.10
N PRO A 148 -19.73 5.27 -8.48
CA PRO A 148 -20.01 5.66 -9.86
C PRO A 148 -19.23 6.91 -10.30
N GLN A 149 -18.65 7.65 -9.35
CA GLN A 149 -17.76 8.77 -9.61
C GLN A 149 -16.31 8.34 -9.89
N ASN A 150 -15.95 7.08 -9.63
CA ASN A 150 -14.58 6.61 -9.86
C ASN A 150 -14.32 6.40 -11.36
N VAL A 151 -13.31 7.10 -11.87
CA VAL A 151 -12.76 6.92 -13.23
C VAL A 151 -11.36 6.30 -13.22
N TYR A 152 -10.71 6.24 -12.06
CA TYR A 152 -9.34 5.74 -11.91
C TYR A 152 -9.33 4.20 -11.93
N TRP A 153 -8.44 3.63 -12.76
CA TRP A 153 -8.37 2.18 -13.05
C TRP A 153 -9.68 1.54 -13.53
N LYS A 154 -10.58 2.33 -14.13
CA LYS A 154 -11.82 1.81 -14.72
C LYS A 154 -11.51 0.80 -15.83
N ASP A 155 -12.28 -0.29 -15.85
CA ASP A 155 -12.20 -1.44 -16.76
C ASP A 155 -10.89 -2.23 -16.71
N SER A 156 -10.04 -1.94 -15.72
CA SER A 156 -8.75 -2.62 -15.51
C SER A 156 -8.90 -4.04 -14.97
N LEU A 157 -7.80 -4.81 -15.01
CA LEU A 157 -7.73 -6.11 -14.34
C LEU A 157 -7.99 -5.98 -12.83
N LEU A 158 -7.44 -4.94 -12.21
CA LEU A 158 -7.55 -4.70 -10.77
C LEU A 158 -8.98 -4.43 -10.33
N GLU A 159 -9.73 -3.62 -11.08
CA GLU A 159 -11.14 -3.34 -10.79
C GLU A 159 -11.96 -4.64 -10.84
N LYS A 160 -11.85 -5.38 -11.95
CA LYS A 160 -12.61 -6.64 -12.16
C LYS A 160 -12.32 -7.65 -11.05
N TYR A 161 -11.03 -7.86 -10.75
CA TYR A 161 -10.59 -8.74 -9.69
C TYR A 161 -11.17 -8.31 -8.34
N THR A 162 -11.08 -7.03 -8.00
CA THR A 162 -11.53 -6.52 -6.69
C THR A 162 -13.04 -6.64 -6.51
N LEU A 163 -13.83 -6.36 -7.55
CA LEU A 163 -15.28 -6.51 -7.50
C LEU A 163 -15.69 -7.97 -7.27
N GLU A 164 -15.07 -8.91 -8.00
CA GLU A 164 -15.29 -10.35 -7.82
C GLU A 164 -14.92 -10.82 -6.40
N GLN A 165 -13.76 -10.39 -5.90
CA GLN A 165 -13.32 -10.73 -4.54
C GLN A 165 -14.26 -10.17 -3.46
N GLY A 166 -14.77 -8.95 -3.65
CA GLY A 166 -15.68 -8.29 -2.73
C GLY A 166 -17.05 -8.97 -2.66
N GLU A 167 -17.62 -9.37 -3.81
CA GLU A 167 -18.90 -10.10 -3.89
C GLU A 167 -18.82 -11.44 -3.17
N ASN A 168 -17.75 -12.20 -3.41
CA ASN A 168 -17.49 -13.48 -2.75
C ASN A 168 -17.25 -13.33 -1.24
N SER A 169 -16.57 -12.27 -0.82
CA SER A 169 -16.21 -12.05 0.60
C SER A 169 -17.36 -11.52 1.46
N LEU A 170 -18.34 -10.84 0.85
CA LEU A 170 -19.48 -10.22 1.52
C LEU A 170 -20.77 -11.06 1.45
N GLY A 171 -20.72 -12.25 0.83
CA GLY A 171 -21.88 -13.14 0.73
C GLY A 171 -22.99 -12.60 -0.17
N ILE A 172 -22.65 -11.77 -1.16
CA ILE A 172 -23.59 -11.17 -2.13
C ILE A 172 -23.55 -11.94 -3.46
N GLY A 173 -23.09 -13.20 -3.43
CA GLY A 173 -23.11 -14.09 -4.59
C GLY A 173 -24.53 -14.56 -4.91
N ILE A 174 -24.88 -14.51 -6.20
CA ILE A 174 -26.10 -15.03 -6.82
C ILE A 174 -26.19 -16.55 -6.62
#